data_AF-A0A1B0G1Q6-F1
#
_entry.id   AF-A0A1B0G1Q6-F1
#
_cell.length_a   1.000
_cell.length_b   1.000
_cell.length_c   1.000
_cell.angle_alpha   90.00
_cell.angle_beta   90.00
_cell.angle_gamma   90.00
#
_symmetry.space_group_name_H-M   'P 1'
#
loop_
_entity.id
_entity.type
_entity.pdbx_description
1 polymer ?
#
loop_
_entity_poly.entity_id
_entity_poly.type
_entity_poly.pdbx_seq_one_letter_code
_entity_poly.pdbx_strand_id
1 'polypeptide(L)'
;MCKSYKWGGVTRECSFLTKTINVELAGANAAIITEFIIPNNESSEFDYYIEMIHDNTNRETHIPAEFLLGRNGVIIRNTLQRLKHAHALVNLPINFAFTPPAKINHPPWLGW
;
A
#
# COMPACT_ATOMS: atom_id res chain seq x y z
N MET A 1 -12.47 -10.25 8.51
CA MET A 1 -12.10 -10.23 7.07
C MET A 1 -12.99 -9.24 6.34
N CYS A 2 -12.45 -8.09 5.90
CA CYS A 2 -13.13 -7.26 4.90
C CYS A 2 -13.29 -8.14 3.66
N LYS A 3 -14.52 -8.59 3.39
CA LYS A 3 -14.78 -9.60 2.38
C LYS A 3 -14.59 -8.99 1.00
N SER A 4 -13.89 -9.71 0.13
CA SER A 4 -13.85 -9.40 -1.30
C SER A 4 -15.15 -9.90 -1.91
N TYR A 5 -15.98 -9.00 -2.44
CA TYR A 5 -17.02 -9.38 -3.40
C TYR A 5 -16.66 -8.89 -4.79
N LYS A 6 -17.27 -9.57 -5.75
CA LYS A 6 -16.98 -9.61 -7.19
C LYS A 6 -17.66 -8.44 -7.92
N TRP A 7 -16.93 -7.89 -8.90
CA TRP A 7 -17.38 -7.10 -10.07
C TRP A 7 -17.94 -5.69 -9.84
N GLY A 8 -17.21 -4.70 -10.36
CA GLY A 8 -17.66 -3.34 -10.61
C GLY A 8 -17.64 -2.43 -9.36
N GLY A 9 -16.50 -1.79 -9.10
CA GLY A 9 -16.43 -0.73 -8.08
C GLY A 9 -15.32 -0.94 -7.05
N VAL A 10 -14.46 0.05 -6.98
CA VAL A 10 -13.38 0.33 -6.03
C VAL A 10 -13.63 -0.21 -4.60
N THR A 11 -12.62 -0.83 -3.99
CA THR A 11 -12.62 -1.38 -2.61
C THR A 11 -12.91 -0.30 -1.55
N ARG A 12 -14.17 -0.12 -1.13
CA ARG A 12 -14.60 0.95 -0.19
C ARG A 12 -15.26 0.50 1.12
N GLU A 13 -15.19 -0.77 1.52
CA GLU A 13 -15.99 -1.23 2.69
C GLU A 13 -15.35 -1.05 4.08
N CYS A 14 -14.05 -0.76 4.19
CA CYS A 14 -13.35 -0.68 5.47
C CYS A 14 -12.29 0.44 5.48
N SER A 15 -12.14 1.13 6.62
CA SER A 15 -11.14 2.18 6.85
C SER A 15 -9.69 1.67 6.73
N PHE A 16 -8.76 2.59 6.51
CA PHE A 16 -7.31 2.30 6.52
C PHE A 16 -6.91 1.61 7.83
N LEU A 17 -7.33 2.17 8.98
CA LEU A 17 -7.09 1.57 10.30
C LEU A 17 -7.64 0.15 10.42
N THR A 18 -8.85 -0.11 9.94
CA THR A 18 -9.43 -1.45 9.96
C THR A 18 -8.61 -2.44 9.14
N LYS A 19 -8.08 -2.02 7.98
CA LYS A 19 -7.18 -2.87 7.17
C LYS A 19 -5.89 -3.17 7.93
N THR A 20 -5.29 -2.15 8.57
CA THR A 20 -4.06 -2.32 9.34
C THR A 20 -4.25 -3.27 10.53
N ILE A 21 -5.32 -3.11 11.32
CA ILE A 21 -5.64 -4.01 12.45
C ILE A 21 -5.79 -5.46 11.97
N ASN A 22 -6.44 -5.69 10.82
CA ASN A 22 -6.58 -7.06 10.29
C ASN A 22 -5.23 -7.67 9.89
N VAL A 23 -4.30 -6.85 9.39
CA VAL A 23 -2.95 -7.28 9.01
C VAL A 23 -2.10 -7.56 10.26
N GLU A 24 -2.22 -6.72 11.29
CA GLU A 24 -1.62 -6.95 12.61
C GLU A 24 -2.11 -8.26 13.25
N LEU A 25 -3.43 -8.49 13.27
CA LEU A 25 -4.03 -9.73 13.78
C LEU A 25 -3.60 -10.99 13.00
N ALA A 26 -3.19 -10.83 11.74
CA ALA A 26 -2.63 -11.92 10.93
C ALA A 26 -1.14 -12.19 11.23
N GLY A 27 -0.53 -11.43 12.16
CA GLY A 27 0.87 -11.61 12.59
C GLY A 27 1.90 -10.88 11.73
N ALA A 28 1.49 -9.88 10.93
CA ALA A 28 2.43 -9.09 10.16
C ALA A 28 3.14 -8.04 11.03
N ASN A 29 4.36 -7.66 10.64
CA ASN A 29 5.16 -6.62 11.33
C ASN A 29 4.94 -5.21 10.77
N ALA A 30 4.31 -5.08 9.60
CA ALA A 30 4.04 -3.82 8.92
C ALA A 30 2.92 -4.02 7.88
N ALA A 31 2.25 -2.94 7.49
CA ALA A 31 1.25 -2.95 6.43
C ALA A 31 1.59 -1.94 5.32
N ILE A 32 1.64 -2.40 4.07
CA ILE A 32 1.67 -1.52 2.90
C ILE A 32 0.32 -1.63 2.21
N ILE A 33 -0.43 -0.54 2.21
CA ILE A 33 -1.75 -0.44 1.58
C ILE A 33 -1.57 0.31 0.26
N THR A 34 -2.18 -0.16 -0.82
CA THR A 34 -2.07 0.45 -2.16
C THR A 34 -3.44 0.56 -2.79
N GLU A 35 -3.58 1.46 -3.75
CA GLU A 35 -4.73 1.47 -4.65
C GLU A 35 -4.82 0.16 -5.45
N PHE A 36 -6.05 -0.28 -5.71
CA PHE A 36 -6.32 -1.39 -6.61
C PHE A 36 -6.99 -0.85 -7.88
N ILE A 37 -6.23 -0.82 -8.97
CA ILE A 37 -6.74 -0.41 -10.28
C ILE A 37 -7.46 -1.61 -10.90
N ILE A 38 -8.75 -1.43 -11.22
CA ILE A 38 -9.52 -2.43 -11.96
C ILE A 38 -9.19 -2.25 -13.46
N PRO A 39 -8.65 -3.27 -14.15
CA PRO A 39 -8.16 -3.14 -15.54
C PRO A 39 -9.18 -2.70 -16.59
N ASN A 40 -10.47 -2.69 -16.26
CA ASN A 40 -11.57 -2.48 -17.22
C ASN A 40 -12.32 -1.16 -16.99
N ASN A 41 -11.87 -0.30 -16.07
CA ASN A 41 -12.44 1.02 -15.89
C ASN A 41 -11.46 2.04 -16.47
N GLU A 42 -11.81 2.63 -17.61
CA GLU A 42 -11.14 3.77 -18.27
C GLU A 42 -11.21 5.07 -17.43
N SER A 43 -11.30 4.95 -16.10
CA SER A 43 -11.15 6.10 -15.22
C SER A 43 -9.65 6.27 -14.96
N SER A 44 -9.05 7.24 -15.63
CA SER A 44 -7.69 7.75 -15.37
C SER A 44 -7.55 8.44 -14.00
N GLU A 45 -8.25 7.95 -12.98
CA GLU A 45 -8.25 8.54 -11.65
C GLU A 45 -7.20 7.83 -10.79
N PHE A 46 -5.94 8.24 -10.99
CA PHE A 46 -4.86 8.06 -10.01
C PHE A 46 -5.01 8.98 -8.79
N ASP A 47 -6.15 9.67 -8.67
CA ASP A 47 -6.46 10.70 -7.68
C ASP A 47 -7.36 10.18 -6.55
N TYR A 48 -7.38 8.87 -6.29
CA TYR A 48 -8.05 8.37 -5.09
C TYR A 48 -7.16 8.61 -3.86
N TYR A 49 -7.29 9.81 -3.30
CA TYR A 49 -6.77 10.16 -1.99
C TYR A 49 -7.41 9.24 -0.95
N ILE A 50 -6.69 8.21 -0.51
CA ILE A 50 -7.09 7.44 0.67
C ILE A 50 -6.73 8.29 1.89
N GLU A 51 -7.77 8.76 2.55
CA GLU A 51 -7.70 9.39 3.85
C GLU A 51 -7.08 8.40 4.87
N MET A 52 -5.78 8.54 5.11
CA MET A 52 -5.01 7.85 6.16
C MET A 52 -5.31 8.44 7.56
N ILE A 53 -6.51 8.97 7.75
CA ILE A 53 -6.94 9.54 9.01
C ILE A 53 -7.52 8.45 9.91
N HIS A 54 -7.33 8.66 11.20
CA HIS A 54 -8.02 7.91 12.24
C HIS A 54 -9.52 7.92 11.93
N ASP A 55 -10.16 6.75 11.92
CA ASP A 55 -11.58 6.63 11.53
C ASP A 55 -12.55 7.04 12.65
N ASN A 56 -12.11 7.95 13.54
CA ASN A 56 -12.82 8.44 14.72
C ASN A 56 -13.30 7.34 15.70
N THR A 57 -12.76 6.13 15.60
CA THR A 57 -12.96 5.10 16.62
C THR A 57 -11.94 5.27 17.77
N ASN A 58 -12.00 4.42 18.81
CA ASN A 58 -10.96 4.37 19.86
C ASN A 58 -9.99 3.19 19.65
N ARG A 59 -9.87 2.73 18.41
CA ARG A 59 -9.03 1.58 18.06
C ARG A 59 -7.67 2.08 17.60
N GLU A 60 -6.64 1.31 17.89
CA GLU A 60 -5.27 1.61 17.48
C GLU A 60 -4.62 0.37 16.86
N THR A 61 -3.49 0.58 16.19
CA THR A 61 -2.63 -0.45 15.59
C THR A 61 -1.22 -0.26 16.11
N HIS A 62 -0.50 -1.34 16.41
CA HIS A 62 0.88 -1.27 16.92
C HIS A 62 1.94 -1.55 15.84
N ILE A 63 1.51 -1.81 14.60
CA ILE A 63 2.41 -1.97 13.46
C ILE A 63 2.44 -0.71 12.61
N PRO A 64 3.61 -0.37 12.02
CA PRO A 64 3.71 0.70 11.05
C PRO A 64 2.86 0.35 9.81
N ALA A 65 2.15 1.36 9.30
CA ALA A 65 1.36 1.24 8.10
C ALA A 65 1.61 2.43 7.18
N GLU A 66 1.79 2.14 5.89
CA GLU A 66 2.07 3.15 4.88
C GLU A 66 1.18 2.95 3.66
N PHE A 67 0.81 4.06 3.03
CA PHE A 67 0.09 4.04 1.76
C PHE A 67 1.07 4.20 0.58
N LEU A 68 1.15 3.17 -0.26
CA LEU A 68 1.91 3.20 -1.49
C LEU A 68 1.03 3.75 -2.62
N LEU A 69 1.31 5.00 -3.00
CA LEU A 69 0.62 5.71 -4.06
C LEU A 69 1.00 5.17 -5.46
N GLY A 70 0.04 5.21 -6.38
CA GLY A 70 0.25 4.98 -7.81
C GLY A 70 0.37 3.51 -8.21
N ARG A 71 0.90 3.29 -9.43
CA ARG A 71 1.00 1.96 -10.06
C ARG A 71 1.96 1.00 -9.36
N ASN A 72 2.79 1.47 -8.43
CA ASN A 72 3.84 0.66 -7.81
C ASN A 72 3.27 -0.59 -7.11
N GLY A 73 2.20 -0.45 -6.32
CA GLY A 73 1.59 -1.60 -5.65
C GLY A 73 0.96 -2.60 -6.63
N VAL A 74 0.38 -2.11 -7.73
CA VAL A 74 -0.13 -2.95 -8.82
C VAL A 74 1.02 -3.73 -9.49
N ILE A 75 2.15 -3.07 -9.76
CA ILE A 75 3.33 -3.71 -10.36
C ILE A 75 3.89 -4.78 -9.44
N ILE A 76 4.03 -4.52 -8.14
CA ILE A 76 4.51 -5.49 -7.14
C ILE A 76 3.59 -6.72 -7.15
N ARG A 77 2.28 -6.51 -6.99
CA ARG A 77 1.29 -7.59 -6.98
C ARG A 77 1.31 -8.42 -8.26
N ASN A 78 1.28 -7.75 -9.42
CA ASN A 78 1.29 -8.43 -10.72
C ASN A 78 2.58 -9.21 -10.94
N THR A 79 3.72 -8.70 -10.46
CA THR A 79 5.00 -9.38 -10.52
C THR A 79 4.98 -10.66 -9.68
N LEU A 80 4.49 -10.60 -8.43
CA LEU A 80 4.37 -11.79 -7.58
C LEU A 80 3.44 -12.84 -8.19
N GLN A 81 2.29 -12.41 -8.72
CA GLN A 81 1.34 -13.29 -9.40
C GLN A 81 1.96 -13.95 -10.64
N ARG A 82 2.62 -13.17 -11.50
CA ARG A 82 3.29 -13.66 -12.70
C ARG A 82 4.40 -14.67 -12.37
N LEU A 83 5.18 -14.40 -11.31
CA LEU A 83 6.23 -15.29 -10.84
C LEU A 83 5.71 -16.47 -10.00
N LYS A 84 4.41 -16.53 -9.72
CA LYS A 84 3.77 -17.53 -8.84
C LYS A 84 4.39 -17.56 -7.44
N HIS A 85 4.86 -16.42 -6.95
CA HIS A 85 5.38 -16.29 -5.59
C HIS A 85 4.29 -15.79 -4.64
N ALA A 86 4.15 -16.46 -3.50
CA ALA A 86 3.22 -16.05 -2.46
C ALA A 86 3.73 -14.85 -1.64
N HIS A 87 5.05 -14.62 -1.63
CA HIS A 87 5.71 -13.55 -0.88
C HIS A 87 7.00 -13.11 -1.57
N ALA A 88 7.54 -11.95 -1.15
CA ALA A 88 8.86 -11.47 -1.55
C ALA A 88 9.60 -10.88 -0.35
N LEU A 89 10.93 -10.95 -0.42
CA LEU A 89 11.81 -10.19 0.47
C LEU A 89 11.98 -8.78 -0.12
N VAL A 90 11.69 -7.75 0.67
CA VAL A 90 11.88 -6.36 0.27
C VAL A 90 12.83 -5.66 1.25
N ASN A 91 13.80 -4.93 0.71
CA ASN A 91 14.66 -4.07 1.51
C ASN A 91 14.05 -2.68 1.52
N LEU A 92 13.38 -2.32 2.62
CA LEU A 92 12.88 -0.97 2.83
C LEU A 92 14.02 -0.12 3.40
N PRO A 93 14.44 0.96 2.73
CA PRO A 93 15.49 1.83 3.24
C PRO A 93 14.93 2.74 4.35
N ILE A 94 14.75 2.18 5.53
CA ILE A 94 14.18 2.85 6.72
C ILE A 94 15.09 3.95 7.28
N ASN A 95 16.32 4.08 6.80
CA ASN A 95 17.30 5.04 7.31
C ASN A 95 17.28 6.39 6.57
N PHE A 96 16.32 6.63 5.67
CA PHE A 96 16.23 7.89 4.94
C PHE A 96 15.75 9.07 5.78
N ALA A 97 15.00 8.83 6.86
CA ALA A 97 14.42 9.89 7.69
C ALA A 97 15.48 10.85 8.27
N PHE A 98 16.71 10.37 8.50
CA PHE A 98 17.83 11.18 9.01
C PHE A 98 18.96 11.36 7.99
N THR A 99 18.79 10.88 6.75
CA THR A 99 19.78 11.05 5.70
C THR A 99 19.56 12.41 5.04
N PRO A 100 20.53 13.34 5.10
CA PRO A 100 20.41 14.63 4.43
C PRO A 100 20.13 14.43 2.93
N PRO A 101 19.28 15.25 2.28
CA PRO A 101 18.93 15.09 0.87
C PRO A 101 20.14 14.93 -0.05
N ALA A 102 21.24 15.64 0.22
CA ALA A 102 22.48 15.55 -0.55
C ALA A 102 23.21 14.19 -0.45
N LYS A 103 22.88 13.36 0.54
CA LYS A 103 23.42 12.00 0.73
C LYS A 103 22.45 10.92 0.29
N ILE A 104 21.30 11.31 -0.26
CA ILE A 104 20.34 10.37 -0.82
C ILE A 104 20.87 9.92 -2.17
N ASN A 105 21.20 8.63 -2.28
CA ASN A 105 21.49 8.02 -3.57
C ASN A 105 20.20 8.01 -4.39
N HIS A 106 20.05 9.01 -5.25
CA HIS A 106 18.94 9.04 -6.18
C HIS A 106 19.09 7.86 -7.14
N PRO A 107 18.02 7.09 -7.35
CA PRO A 107 18.06 6.07 -8.38
C PRO A 107 18.30 6.74 -9.75
N PRO A 108 19.11 6.14 -10.64
CA PRO A 108 19.60 6.79 -11.87
C PRO A 108 18.51 7.13 -12.90
N TRP A 109 17.26 6.73 -12.66
CA TRP A 109 16.10 7.02 -13.50
C TRP A 109 15.26 8.21 -13.01
N LEU A 110 15.60 8.84 -11.89
CA LEU A 110 15.02 10.12 -11.48
C LEU A 110 15.74 11.23 -12.27
N GLY A 111 15.08 11.79 -13.29
CA GLY A 111 15.58 12.95 -14.01
C GLY A 111 15.72 14.16 -13.08
N TRP A 112 16.75 14.96 -13.32
CA TRP A 112 17.10 16.19 -12.61
C TRP A 112 15.94 17.19 -12.59
#